data_AF-A0A2X3EMK2-F1
#
_entry.id   AF-A0A2X3EMK2-F1
#
_cell.length_a   1.000
_cell.length_b   1.000
_cell.length_c   1.000
_cell.angle_alpha   90.00
_cell.angle_beta   90.00
_cell.angle_gamma   90.00
#
_symmetry.space_group_name_H-M   'P 1'
#
loop_
_entity.id
_entity.type
_entity.pdbx_description
1 polymer ?
#
loop_
_entity_poly.entity_id
_entity_poly.type
_entity_poly.pdbx_seq_one_letter_code
_entity_poly.pdbx_strand_id
1 'polypeptide(L)'
;MFSKKLHEILLEEFGKRGLEDIEIPLYIKENLSKELRIYQEKALKYYYANVDSIKQNHLMFNMATGSGKTLIMAALILDCYKRGYRDFIFFVNSNSILEKTKANFADKYSSKYLFKSPIIINEKQVEINLIENLSESKKGAINVYFNTIQGLYSLFTNEREKLFLEI
;
A
#
# COMPACT_ATOMS: atom_id res chain seq x y z
N MET A 1 -21.86 -11.63 18.99
CA MET A 1 -20.56 -12.35 19.01
C MET A 1 -19.52 -11.39 18.44
N PHE A 2 -18.62 -10.86 19.26
CA PHE A 2 -17.56 -9.98 18.73
C PHE A 2 -16.60 -10.84 17.90
N SER A 3 -16.46 -10.57 16.60
CA SER A 3 -15.46 -11.25 15.79
C SER A 3 -14.08 -10.88 16.31
N LYS A 4 -13.23 -11.88 16.61
CA LYS A 4 -11.84 -11.64 17.00
C LYS A 4 -11.13 -10.79 15.94
N LYS A 5 -10.22 -9.92 16.37
CA LYS A 5 -9.39 -9.14 15.45
C LYS A 5 -8.38 -10.06 14.76
N LEU A 6 -8.00 -9.75 13.52
CA LEU A 6 -7.02 -10.57 12.78
C LEU A 6 -5.72 -10.79 13.57
N HIS A 7 -5.21 -9.78 14.27
CA HIS A 7 -3.99 -9.92 15.06
C HIS A 7 -4.11 -10.92 16.24
N GLU A 8 -5.31 -11.11 16.79
CA GLU A 8 -5.56 -12.10 17.85
C GLU A 8 -5.55 -13.50 17.24
N ILE A 9 -6.23 -13.67 16.10
CA ILE A 9 -6.30 -14.94 15.36
C ILE A 9 -4.89 -15.41 14.96
N LEU A 10 -4.10 -14.52 14.37
CA LEU A 10 -2.72 -14.84 13.97
C LEU A 10 -1.81 -15.15 15.16
N LEU A 11 -2.04 -14.51 16.31
CA LEU A 11 -1.28 -14.80 17.52
C LEU A 11 -1.64 -16.19 18.09
N GLU A 12 -2.90 -16.60 17.99
CA GLU A 12 -3.35 -17.95 18.37
C GLU A 12 -2.79 -19.02 17.43
N GLU A 13 -2.73 -18.73 16.12
CA GLU A 13 -2.29 -19.68 15.10
C GLU A 13 -0.77 -19.90 15.10
N PHE A 14 0.02 -18.81 15.12
CA PHE A 14 1.48 -18.89 14.99
C PHE A 14 2.22 -18.79 16.34
N GLY A 15 1.54 -18.32 17.39
CA GLY A 15 2.19 -17.93 18.63
C GLY A 15 3.12 -16.72 18.46
N LYS A 16 3.62 -16.20 19.59
CA LYS A 16 4.51 -15.02 19.57
C LYS A 16 5.83 -15.30 18.86
N ARG A 17 6.45 -16.46 19.12
CA ARG A 17 7.73 -16.85 18.50
C ARG A 17 7.58 -17.08 17.00
N GLY A 18 6.55 -17.82 16.57
CA GLY A 18 6.30 -18.05 15.15
C GLY A 18 6.12 -16.75 14.36
N LEU A 19 5.42 -15.76 14.93
CA LEU A 19 5.31 -14.43 14.32
C LEU A 19 6.62 -13.64 14.32
N GLU A 20 7.47 -13.82 15.33
CA GLU A 20 8.80 -13.17 15.40
C GLU A 20 9.79 -13.80 14.42
N ASP A 21 9.64 -15.08 14.10
CA ASP A 21 10.51 -15.82 13.17
C ASP A 21 10.19 -15.56 11.69
N ILE A 22 9.02 -14.97 11.39
CA ILE A 22 8.69 -14.55 10.01
C ILE A 22 9.70 -13.52 9.52
N GLU A 23 10.37 -13.84 8.42
CA GLU A 23 11.31 -12.95 7.77
C GLU A 23 10.60 -12.03 6.76
N ILE A 24 10.96 -10.75 6.80
CA ILE A 24 10.53 -9.80 5.77
C ILE A 24 11.48 -9.97 4.58
N PRO A 25 10.95 -10.26 3.36
CA PRO A 25 11.79 -10.51 2.19
C PRO A 25 12.78 -9.39 1.90
N LEU A 26 14.00 -9.76 1.49
CA LEU A 26 15.08 -8.81 1.20
C LEU A 26 14.68 -7.75 0.16
N TYR A 27 13.96 -8.16 -0.89
CA TYR A 27 13.51 -7.23 -1.94
C TYR A 27 12.59 -6.11 -1.40
N ILE A 28 11.96 -6.28 -0.23
CA ILE A 28 11.24 -5.17 0.42
C ILE A 28 12.24 -4.22 1.06
N LYS A 29 13.12 -4.73 1.91
CA LYS A 29 14.10 -3.92 2.66
C LYS A 29 15.06 -3.18 1.71
N GLU A 30 15.44 -3.81 0.61
CA GLU A 30 16.36 -3.25 -0.38
C GLU A 30 15.74 -2.12 -1.20
N ASN A 31 14.42 -2.11 -1.38
CA ASN A 31 13.71 -1.14 -2.22
C ASN A 31 13.02 0.00 -1.44
N LEU A 32 13.03 -0.03 -0.11
CA LEU A 32 12.54 1.08 0.72
C LEU A 32 13.64 2.13 0.93
N SER A 33 13.26 3.40 0.94
CA SER A 33 14.21 4.50 1.15
C SER A 33 14.80 4.57 2.55
N LYS A 34 14.16 3.92 3.52
CA LYS A 34 14.50 3.95 4.94
C LYS A 34 14.36 2.56 5.53
N GLU A 35 15.17 2.29 6.54
CA GLU A 35 15.02 1.08 7.36
C GLU A 35 13.69 1.08 8.11
N LEU A 36 13.13 -0.11 8.26
CA LEU A 36 11.90 -0.33 8.99
C LEU A 36 12.17 -0.27 10.49
N ARG A 37 11.36 0.50 11.22
CA ARG A 37 11.35 0.49 12.68
C ARG A 37 10.76 -0.83 13.17
N ILE A 38 11.11 -1.24 14.39
CA ILE A 38 10.65 -2.50 15.02
C ILE A 38 9.14 -2.72 14.89
N TYR A 39 8.33 -1.68 15.15
CA TYR A 39 6.87 -1.82 15.06
C TYR A 39 6.37 -1.96 13.60
N GLN A 40 7.09 -1.38 12.62
CA GLN A 40 6.77 -1.51 11.20
C GLN A 40 7.13 -2.91 10.71
N GLU A 41 8.27 -3.44 11.16
CA GLU A 41 8.63 -4.83 10.92
C GLU A 41 7.59 -5.77 11.51
N LYS A 42 7.19 -5.56 12.77
CA LYS A 42 6.12 -6.34 13.39
C LYS A 42 4.84 -6.29 12.56
N ALA A 43 4.40 -5.12 12.11
CA ALA A 43 3.20 -5.00 11.28
C ALA A 43 3.31 -5.80 9.97
N LEU A 44 4.49 -5.78 9.33
CA LEU A 44 4.74 -6.56 8.12
C LEU A 44 4.79 -8.07 8.39
N LYS A 45 5.33 -8.52 9.53
CA LYS A 45 5.30 -9.95 9.90
C LYS A 45 3.87 -10.46 10.07
N TYR A 46 2.99 -9.68 10.71
CA TYR A 46 1.55 -10.00 10.77
C TYR A 46 0.89 -10.00 9.38
N TYR A 47 1.30 -9.10 8.49
CA TYR A 47 0.83 -9.11 7.11
C TYR A 47 1.23 -10.40 6.37
N TYR A 48 2.50 -10.82 6.45
CA TYR A 48 2.97 -12.06 5.82
C TYR A 48 2.31 -13.30 6.45
N ALA A 49 2.15 -13.34 7.77
CA ALA A 49 1.39 -14.41 8.44
C ALA A 49 -0.03 -14.53 7.87
N ASN A 50 -0.74 -13.40 7.70
CA ASN A 50 -2.07 -13.40 7.07
C ASN A 50 -2.02 -13.90 5.63
N VAL A 51 -1.03 -13.50 4.84
CA VAL A 51 -0.89 -13.96 3.46
C VAL A 51 -0.76 -15.49 3.40
N ASP A 52 0.04 -16.05 4.30
CA ASP A 52 0.39 -17.47 4.26
C ASP A 52 -0.71 -18.36 4.87
N SER A 53 -1.53 -17.83 5.79
CA SER A 53 -2.64 -18.55 6.41
C SER A 53 -4.04 -18.01 6.06
N ILE A 54 -4.55 -17.05 6.85
CA ILE A 54 -5.97 -16.67 6.92
C ILE A 54 -6.44 -15.99 5.62
N LYS A 55 -5.54 -15.31 4.91
CA LYS A 55 -5.78 -14.63 3.63
C LYS A 55 -6.93 -13.64 3.69
N GLN A 56 -7.03 -12.86 4.77
CA GLN A 56 -7.96 -11.74 4.83
C GLN A 56 -7.56 -10.67 3.81
N ASN A 57 -8.52 -10.25 2.99
CA ASN A 57 -8.33 -9.23 1.97
C ASN A 57 -8.39 -7.80 2.53
N HIS A 58 -9.17 -7.60 3.60
CA HIS A 58 -9.39 -6.29 4.21
C HIS A 58 -8.56 -6.16 5.49
N LEU A 59 -7.54 -5.29 5.43
CA LEU A 59 -6.58 -5.12 6.52
C LEU A 59 -6.69 -3.71 7.10
N MET A 60 -6.76 -3.63 8.43
CA MET A 60 -6.75 -2.36 9.16
C MET A 60 -5.47 -2.24 9.99
N PHE A 61 -4.67 -1.22 9.69
CA PHE A 61 -3.43 -0.91 10.41
C PHE A 61 -3.67 0.22 11.40
N ASN A 62 -3.76 -0.10 12.70
CA ASN A 62 -3.93 0.91 13.74
C ASN A 62 -2.57 1.50 14.16
N MET A 63 -2.31 2.77 13.84
CA MET A 63 -0.99 3.40 14.04
C MET A 63 -1.10 4.89 14.40
N ALA A 64 -0.21 5.39 15.27
CA ALA A 64 -0.13 6.80 15.68
C ALA A 64 0.32 7.74 14.55
N THR A 65 -0.19 8.98 14.51
CA THR A 65 0.18 9.99 13.49
C THR A 65 1.67 10.35 13.57
N GLY A 66 2.31 10.59 12.42
CA GLY A 66 3.76 10.85 12.36
C GLY A 66 4.65 9.62 12.60
N SER A 67 4.09 8.42 12.79
CA SER A 67 4.89 7.22 13.06
C SER A 67 5.72 6.75 11.86
N GLY A 68 5.33 7.10 10.63
CA GLY A 68 5.92 6.58 9.40
C GLY A 68 5.06 5.53 8.67
N LYS A 69 3.74 5.54 8.88
CA LYS A 69 2.78 4.60 8.27
C LYS A 69 2.95 4.43 6.75
N THR A 70 3.26 5.52 6.05
CA THR A 70 3.41 5.54 4.59
C THR A 70 4.54 4.62 4.10
N LEU A 71 5.55 4.35 4.94
CA LEU A 71 6.62 3.41 4.60
C LEU A 71 6.13 1.94 4.60
N ILE A 72 5.20 1.59 5.51
CA ILE A 72 4.57 0.27 5.49
C ILE A 72 3.72 0.13 4.22
N MET A 73 3.00 1.18 3.84
CA MET A 73 2.23 1.21 2.60
C MET A 73 3.11 0.96 1.37
N ALA A 74 4.28 1.60 1.31
CA ALA A 74 5.28 1.34 0.26
C ALA A 74 5.73 -0.14 0.26
N ALA A 75 5.98 -0.72 1.43
CA ALA A 75 6.34 -2.15 1.53
C ALA A 75 5.24 -3.07 1.01
N LEU A 76 3.97 -2.80 1.36
CA LEU A 76 2.83 -3.56 0.86
C LEU A 76 2.68 -3.45 -0.66
N ILE A 77 2.89 -2.26 -1.22
CA ILE A 77 2.86 -2.04 -2.68
C ILE A 77 3.93 -2.87 -3.39
N LEU A 78 5.16 -2.88 -2.87
CA LEU A 78 6.26 -3.67 -3.44
C LEU A 78 5.94 -5.17 -3.44
N ASP A 79 5.39 -5.68 -2.34
CA ASP A 79 5.00 -7.09 -2.24
C ASP A 79 3.81 -7.44 -3.17
N CYS A 80 2.77 -6.60 -3.22
CA CYS A 80 1.68 -6.75 -4.18
C CYS A 80 2.21 -6.70 -5.63
N TYR A 81 3.13 -5.80 -5.96
CA TYR A 81 3.71 -5.74 -7.30
C TYR A 81 4.43 -7.04 -7.67
N LYS A 82 5.25 -7.56 -6.75
CA LYS A 82 5.94 -8.83 -6.90
C LYS A 82 4.96 -9.99 -7.16
N ARG A 83 3.76 -9.95 -6.58
CA ARG A 83 2.69 -10.95 -6.75
C ARG A 83 1.84 -10.78 -8.01
N GLY A 84 2.07 -9.72 -8.79
CA GLY A 84 1.39 -9.51 -10.07
C GLY A 84 0.40 -8.35 -10.10
N TYR A 85 0.13 -7.69 -8.97
CA TYR A 85 -0.70 -6.48 -8.96
C TYR A 85 0.06 -5.31 -9.59
N ARG A 86 -0.63 -4.41 -10.30
CA ARG A 86 0.00 -3.28 -10.99
C ARG A 86 -0.60 -1.94 -10.59
N ASP A 87 -1.90 -1.93 -10.35
CA ASP A 87 -2.66 -0.69 -10.18
C ASP A 87 -3.10 -0.55 -8.72
N PHE A 88 -2.71 0.57 -8.12
CA PHE A 88 -2.95 0.88 -6.71
C PHE A 88 -3.76 2.17 -6.61
N ILE A 89 -4.91 2.08 -5.94
CA ILE A 89 -5.84 3.20 -5.80
C ILE A 89 -5.78 3.72 -4.37
N PHE A 90 -5.55 5.02 -4.22
CA PHE A 90 -5.49 5.70 -2.93
C PHE A 90 -6.62 6.69 -2.77
N PHE A 91 -7.38 6.53 -1.69
CA PHE A 91 -8.39 7.48 -1.25
C PHE A 91 -7.95 8.18 0.03
N VAL A 92 -8.05 9.50 0.05
CA VAL A 92 -7.73 10.33 1.22
C VAL A 92 -8.80 11.38 1.50
N ASN A 93 -8.84 11.90 2.73
CA ASN A 93 -9.93 12.79 3.15
C ASN A 93 -9.82 14.24 2.66
N SER A 94 -8.65 14.67 2.18
CA SER A 94 -8.44 16.05 1.74
C SER A 94 -7.35 16.18 0.69
N ASN A 95 -7.46 17.23 -0.13
CA ASN A 95 -6.47 17.57 -1.17
C ASN A 95 -5.07 17.82 -0.57
N SER A 96 -4.97 18.41 0.63
CA SER A 96 -3.67 18.63 1.28
C SER A 96 -2.96 17.31 1.62
N ILE A 97 -3.70 16.30 2.08
CA ILE A 97 -3.14 14.97 2.35
C ILE A 97 -2.78 14.27 1.05
N LEU A 98 -3.62 14.45 0.02
CA LEU A 98 -3.43 13.88 -1.31
C LEU A 98 -2.10 14.33 -1.93
N GLU A 99 -1.89 15.64 -2.02
CA GLU A 99 -0.68 16.22 -2.62
C GLU A 99 0.59 15.89 -1.83
N LYS A 100 0.52 15.90 -0.50
CA LYS A 100 1.64 15.45 0.35
C LYS A 100 1.97 13.97 0.15
N THR A 101 0.96 13.13 -0.07
CA THR A 101 1.18 11.70 -0.29
C THR A 101 1.75 11.47 -1.68
N LYS A 102 1.19 12.09 -2.73
CA LYS A 102 1.75 12.05 -4.09
C LYS A 102 3.22 12.44 -4.13
N ALA A 103 3.59 13.54 -3.45
CA ALA A 103 4.98 14.00 -3.39
C ALA A 103 5.93 12.94 -2.81
N ASN A 104 5.51 12.19 -1.78
CA ASN A 104 6.33 11.10 -1.21
C ASN A 104 6.55 9.94 -2.19
N PHE A 105 5.69 9.78 -3.21
CA PHE A 105 5.78 8.75 -4.25
C PHE A 105 6.48 9.21 -5.52
N ALA A 106 6.51 10.52 -5.81
CA ALA A 106 7.03 11.06 -7.07
C ALA A 106 8.44 11.67 -6.94
N ASP A 107 8.71 12.37 -5.84
CA ASP A 107 9.90 13.19 -5.73
C ASP A 107 11.09 12.37 -5.20
N LYS A 108 11.85 11.77 -6.11
CA LYS A 108 13.05 10.97 -5.80
C LYS A 108 14.17 11.74 -5.11
N TYR A 109 14.15 13.07 -5.14
CA TYR A 109 15.16 13.91 -4.49
C TYR A 109 14.72 14.34 -3.07
N SER A 110 13.45 14.11 -2.73
CA SER A 110 12.93 14.40 -1.40
C SER A 110 13.47 13.42 -0.36
N SER A 111 13.84 13.92 0.81
CA SER A 111 14.10 13.07 2.00
C SER A 111 12.86 12.29 2.48
N LYS A 112 11.68 12.60 1.93
CA LYS A 112 10.42 11.90 2.18
C LYS A 112 10.06 10.87 1.12
N TYR A 113 10.86 10.75 0.05
CA TYR A 113 10.67 9.70 -0.95
C TYR A 113 10.62 8.33 -0.27
N LEU A 114 9.73 7.44 -0.72
CA LEU A 114 9.46 6.18 -0.02
C LEU A 114 10.30 5.01 -0.50
N PHE A 115 10.88 5.11 -1.70
CA PHE A 115 11.56 4.01 -2.37
C PHE A 115 13.05 4.31 -2.56
N LYS A 116 13.88 3.29 -2.75
CA LYS A 116 15.19 3.51 -3.35
C LYS A 116 15.03 3.74 -4.85
N SER A 117 15.92 4.54 -5.43
CA SER A 117 15.97 4.77 -6.87
C SER A 117 17.30 4.20 -7.41
N PRO A 118 17.28 3.16 -8.26
CA PRO A 118 16.10 2.50 -8.82
C PRO A 118 15.41 1.50 -7.87
N ILE A 119 14.13 1.20 -8.13
CA ILE A 119 13.43 0.04 -7.54
C ILE A 119 13.73 -1.17 -8.41
N ILE A 120 14.22 -2.26 -7.82
CA ILE A 120 14.58 -3.51 -8.51
C ILE A 120 13.76 -4.68 -7.96
N ILE A 121 12.93 -5.30 -8.80
CA ILE A 121 12.15 -6.49 -8.45
C ILE A 121 12.31 -7.52 -9.56
N ASN A 122 12.71 -8.75 -9.23
CA ASN A 122 13.02 -9.80 -10.22
C ASN A 122 14.04 -9.35 -11.27
N GLU A 123 15.11 -8.69 -10.82
CA GLU A 123 16.18 -8.17 -11.69
C GLU A 123 15.72 -7.13 -12.72
N LYS A 124 14.48 -6.64 -12.59
CA LYS A 124 13.91 -5.62 -13.46
C LYS A 124 13.75 -4.32 -12.70
N GLN A 125 14.10 -3.23 -13.38
CA GLN A 125 13.80 -1.89 -12.89
C GLN A 125 12.30 -1.63 -12.99
N VAL A 126 11.72 -1.19 -11.88
CA VAL A 126 10.31 -0.86 -11.75
C VAL A 126 10.19 0.65 -11.52
N GLU A 127 9.32 1.31 -12.27
CA GLU A 127 9.01 2.72 -12.04
C GLU A 127 7.72 2.89 -11.23
N ILE A 128 7.62 4.01 -10.51
CA ILE A 128 6.36 4.51 -9.97
C ILE A 128 5.72 5.39 -11.04
N ASN A 129 4.56 4.98 -11.54
CA ASN A 129 3.80 5.70 -12.56
C ASN A 129 2.56 6.32 -11.90
N LEU A 130 2.61 7.62 -11.60
CA LEU A 130 1.42 8.32 -11.11
C LEU A 130 0.48 8.56 -12.29
N ILE A 131 -0.77 8.10 -12.15
CA ILE A 131 -1.78 8.15 -13.22
C ILE A 131 -2.98 8.97 -12.79
N GLU A 132 -3.65 9.61 -13.76
CA GLU A 132 -4.92 10.32 -13.56
C GLU A 132 -6.11 9.47 -14.06
N ASN A 133 -5.85 8.44 -14.87
CA ASN A 133 -6.84 7.47 -15.30
C ASN A 133 -6.25 6.04 -15.31
N LEU A 134 -7.06 5.04 -14.97
CA LEU A 134 -6.63 3.63 -15.03
C LEU A 134 -6.24 3.17 -16.44
N SER A 135 -6.72 3.84 -17.50
CA SER A 135 -6.30 3.58 -18.88
C SER A 135 -4.83 3.93 -19.17
N GLU A 136 -4.20 4.76 -18.34
CA GLU A 136 -2.78 5.16 -18.46
C GLU A 136 -1.81 4.15 -17.82
N SER A 137 -2.34 3.04 -17.31
CA SER A 137 -1.58 2.03 -16.57
C SER A 137 -0.53 1.34 -17.45
N LYS A 138 0.70 1.27 -16.96
CA LYS A 138 1.81 0.58 -17.62
C LYS A 138 2.03 -0.80 -17.00
N LYS A 139 2.11 -1.84 -17.83
CA LYS A 139 2.28 -3.24 -17.41
C LYS A 139 3.53 -3.50 -16.54
N GLY A 140 4.60 -2.73 -16.77
CA GLY A 140 5.88 -2.87 -16.06
C GLY A 140 6.04 -1.97 -14.84
N ALA A 141 5.06 -1.10 -14.54
CA ALA A 141 5.16 -0.10 -13.50
C ALA A 141 4.26 -0.41 -12.30
N ILE A 142 4.56 0.22 -11.19
CA ILE A 142 3.61 0.41 -10.08
C ILE A 142 2.78 1.64 -10.45
N ASN A 143 1.56 1.42 -10.94
CA ASN A 143 0.64 2.49 -11.29
C ASN A 143 -0.11 2.94 -10.05
N VAL A 144 -0.12 4.25 -9.78
CA VAL A 144 -0.75 4.78 -8.57
C VAL A 144 -1.72 5.88 -8.93
N TYR A 145 -3.01 5.62 -8.68
CA TYR A 145 -4.09 6.58 -8.84
C TYR A 145 -4.46 7.17 -7.48
N PHE A 146 -4.41 8.49 -7.35
CA PHE A 146 -4.75 9.20 -6.11
C PHE A 146 -6.04 10.01 -6.29
N ASN A 147 -7.00 9.81 -5.40
CA ASN A 147 -8.22 10.61 -5.36
C ASN A 147 -8.63 10.92 -3.91
N THR A 148 -9.48 11.93 -3.72
CA THR A 148 -10.14 12.16 -2.44
C THR A 148 -11.40 11.32 -2.32
N ILE A 149 -11.85 11.09 -1.09
CA ILE A 149 -13.15 10.44 -0.84
C ILE A 149 -14.27 11.27 -1.48
N GLN A 150 -14.23 12.60 -1.35
CA GLN A 150 -15.22 13.49 -1.94
C GLN A 150 -15.17 13.44 -3.48
N GLY A 151 -13.97 13.41 -4.07
CA GLY A 151 -13.77 13.25 -5.50
C GLY A 151 -14.34 11.92 -6.02
N LEU A 152 -14.16 10.84 -5.27
CA LEU A 152 -14.77 9.54 -5.57
C LEU A 152 -16.30 9.61 -5.56
N TYR A 153 -16.91 10.21 -4.53
CA TYR A 153 -18.37 10.40 -4.47
C TYR A 153 -18.88 11.22 -5.66
N SER A 154 -18.18 12.30 -6.03
CA SER A 154 -18.57 13.12 -7.18
C SER A 154 -18.48 12.35 -8.50
N LEU A 155 -17.44 11.52 -8.71
CA LEU A 155 -17.33 10.67 -9.89
C LEU A 155 -18.53 9.72 -10.00
N PHE A 156 -18.89 9.03 -8.92
CA PHE A 156 -20.03 8.11 -8.93
C PHE A 156 -21.38 8.80 -9.13
N THR A 157 -21.58 9.99 -8.54
CA THR A 157 -22.82 10.76 -8.75
C THR A 157 -22.93 11.24 -10.19
N ASN A 158 -21.83 11.77 -10.75
CA ASN A 158 -21.80 12.28 -12.12
C ASN A 158 -21.94 11.14 -13.16
N GLU A 159 -21.35 9.96 -12.90
CA GLU A 159 -21.56 8.78 -13.76
C GLU A 159 -23.00 8.28 -13.72
N ARG A 160 -23.67 8.29 -12.55
CA ARG A 160 -25.11 8.00 -12.48
C ARG A 160 -25.92 9.01 -13.28
N GLU A 161 -25.68 10.31 -13.11
CA GLU A 161 -26.41 11.34 -13.85
C GLU A 161 -26.25 11.18 -15.37
N LYS A 162 -25.04 10.87 -15.85
CA LYS A 162 -24.81 10.59 -17.28
C LYS A 162 -25.61 9.38 -17.76
N LEU A 163 -25.65 8.29 -16.98
CA LEU A 163 -26.46 7.12 -17.32
C LEU A 163 -27.97 7.41 -17.35
N PHE A 164 -28.46 8.31 -16.48
CA PHE A 164 -29.86 8.74 -16.48
C PHE A 164 -30.22 9.69 -17.62
N LEU A 165 -29.24 10.39 -18.21
CA LEU A 165 -29.45 11.29 -19.34
C LEU A 165 -29.36 10.58 -20.71
N GLU A 166 -28.92 9.32 -20.73
CA GLU A 166 -28.78 8.49 -21.94
C GLU A 166 -29.91 7.46 -22.11
N ILE A 167 -30.98 7.52 -21.30
CA ILE A 167 -32.21 6.70 -21.40
C ILE A 167 -33.38 7.60 -21.82
#